data_AF-W7EDV0-F1
#
_entry.id   AF-W7EDV0-F1
#
_cell.length_a   1.000
_cell.length_b   1.000
_cell.length_c   1.000
_cell.angle_alpha   90.00
_cell.angle_beta   90.00
_cell.angle_gamma   90.00
#
_symmetry.space_group_name_H-M   'P 1'
#
loop_
_entity.id
_entity.type
_entity.pdbx_description
1 polymer ?
#
loop_
_entity_poly.entity_id
_entity_poly.type
_entity_poly.pdbx_seq_one_letter_code
_entity_poly.pdbx_strand_id
1 'polypeptide(L)'
;MTPDATIVVTGAGGGLGSAIAAHVSRHLGHYHAIYTVRDTSRPHEALRAALRQPTSSQHSHQILSLDLARLSSVRAFAASVNRRVASGEIPSIRALILNAGLLEFDKQTWAPAADGGFDMTFASNYLGHWLLTLLLLESMDRTCGRVVVVGSSTHDPSIPMIARHYPSEALKTFIHGSTDPLATGSWSSNKEDPTYHSGFRRYGAAKMCLAMMV
;
A
#
# COMPACT_ATOMS: atom_id res chain seq x y z
N MET A 1 27.56 10.71 -6.78
CA MET A 1 27.43 9.32 -7.25
C MET A 1 26.03 9.16 -7.81
N THR A 2 25.88 8.57 -9.00
CA THR A 2 24.58 8.15 -9.53
C THR A 2 24.00 7.07 -8.60
N PRO A 3 22.70 7.11 -8.24
CA PRO A 3 22.12 6.09 -7.37
C PRO A 3 22.20 4.70 -8.00
N ASP A 4 22.46 3.67 -7.19
CA ASP A 4 22.68 2.30 -7.69
C ASP A 4 21.38 1.51 -7.94
N ALA A 5 20.30 1.90 -7.28
CA ALA A 5 19.00 1.26 -7.36
C ALA A 5 17.86 2.20 -6.92
N THR A 6 16.61 1.79 -7.15
CA THR A 6 15.40 2.52 -6.75
C THR A 6 14.66 1.85 -5.59
N ILE A 7 14.20 2.63 -4.61
CA ILE A 7 13.25 2.21 -3.56
C ILE A 7 11.91 2.90 -3.82
N VAL A 8 10.84 2.13 -3.96
CA VAL A 8 9.47 2.65 -4.09
C VAL A 8 8.72 2.43 -2.79
N VAL A 9 8.11 3.49 -2.23
CA VAL A 9 7.34 3.41 -0.98
C VAL A 9 5.92 3.91 -1.22
N THR A 10 4.92 3.04 -1.01
CA THR A 10 3.52 3.46 -1.12
C THR A 10 3.03 4.18 0.13
N GLY A 11 2.22 5.23 -0.03
CA GLY A 11 1.58 5.90 1.11
C GLY A 11 2.56 6.65 2.03
N ALA A 12 3.62 7.23 1.45
CA ALA A 12 4.68 7.91 2.17
C ALA A 12 4.21 9.17 2.93
N GLY A 13 3.05 9.73 2.56
CA GLY A 13 2.44 10.88 3.23
C GLY A 13 1.79 10.55 4.60
N GLY A 14 1.57 9.28 4.91
CA GLY A 14 0.98 8.84 6.19
C GLY A 14 2.02 8.75 7.32
N GLY A 15 1.55 8.48 8.55
CA GLY A 15 2.41 8.39 9.74
C GLY A 15 3.59 7.42 9.56
N LEU A 16 3.31 6.13 9.36
CA LEU A 16 4.35 5.11 9.15
C LEU A 16 5.13 5.35 7.84
N GLY A 17 4.46 5.78 6.78
CA GLY A 17 5.10 6.06 5.48
C GLY A 17 6.16 7.16 5.58
N SER A 18 5.89 8.22 6.34
CA SER A 18 6.83 9.32 6.53
C SER A 18 8.02 8.91 7.41
N ALA A 19 7.80 8.03 8.39
CA ALA A 19 8.88 7.41 9.17
C ALA A 19 9.77 6.49 8.30
N ILE A 20 9.18 5.70 7.41
CA ILE A 20 9.92 4.89 6.43
C ILE A 20 10.75 5.81 5.53
N ALA A 21 10.17 6.90 5.02
CA ALA A 21 10.89 7.87 4.20
C ALA A 21 12.07 8.53 4.93
N ALA A 22 11.90 8.88 6.21
CA ALA A 22 12.99 9.40 7.05
C ALA A 22 14.13 8.37 7.17
N HIS A 23 13.79 7.10 7.39
CA HIS A 23 14.77 6.02 7.52
C HIS A 23 15.51 5.76 6.21
N VAL A 24 14.79 5.68 5.09
CA VAL A 24 15.37 5.52 3.75
C VAL A 24 16.32 6.67 3.43
N SER A 25 15.87 7.92 3.62
CA SER A 25 16.70 9.10 3.37
C SER A 25 18.00 9.11 4.20
N ARG A 26 17.93 8.74 5.49
CA ARG A 26 19.07 8.79 6.41
C ARG A 26 20.07 7.65 6.25
N HIS A 27 19.59 6.43 6.00
CA HIS A 27 20.43 5.23 6.08
C HIS A 27 20.63 4.56 4.71
N LEU A 28 19.79 4.89 3.73
CA LEU A 28 19.77 4.31 2.40
C LEU A 28 19.81 5.40 1.32
N GLY A 29 20.37 6.58 1.66
CA GLY A 29 20.37 7.78 0.83
C GLY A 29 21.15 7.64 -0.49
N HIS A 30 21.96 6.59 -0.64
CA HIS A 30 22.64 6.23 -1.88
C HIS A 30 21.71 5.60 -2.93
N TYR A 31 20.50 5.18 -2.56
CA TYR A 31 19.46 4.78 -3.50
C TYR A 31 18.57 5.95 -3.91
N HIS A 32 18.04 5.88 -5.13
CA HIS A 32 16.97 6.77 -5.57
C HIS A 32 15.66 6.34 -4.90
N ALA A 33 14.84 7.28 -4.45
CA ALA A 33 13.54 6.96 -3.86
C ALA A 33 12.36 7.54 -4.64
N ILE A 34 11.30 6.74 -4.79
CA ILE A 34 9.99 7.18 -5.23
C ILE A 34 9.03 7.04 -4.05
N TYR A 35 8.64 8.17 -3.49
CA TYR A 35 7.66 8.25 -2.41
C TYR A 35 6.30 8.54 -3.02
N THR A 36 5.34 7.62 -2.86
CA THR A 36 4.01 7.84 -3.42
C THR A 36 3.04 8.41 -2.40
N VAL A 37 2.20 9.31 -2.87
CA VAL A 37 1.09 9.91 -2.13
C VAL A 37 -0.15 9.91 -3.01
N ARG A 38 -1.35 9.97 -2.43
CA ARG A 38 -2.58 9.95 -3.23
C ARG A 38 -2.78 11.21 -4.07
N ASP A 39 -2.39 12.35 -3.52
CA ASP A 39 -2.62 13.68 -4.11
C ASP A 39 -1.41 14.57 -3.83
N THR A 40 -0.58 14.79 -4.84
CA THR A 40 0.65 15.59 -4.73
C THR A 40 0.40 17.09 -4.57
N SER A 41 -0.83 17.57 -4.77
CA SER A 41 -1.18 18.98 -4.53
C SER A 41 -1.22 19.32 -3.04
N ARG A 42 -1.37 18.31 -2.18
CA ARG A 42 -1.37 18.48 -0.72
C ARG A 42 0.06 18.58 -0.18
N PRO A 43 0.28 19.36 0.90
CA PRO A 43 1.62 19.67 1.38
C PRO A 43 2.39 18.52 2.04
N HIS A 44 1.74 17.37 2.36
CA HIS A 44 2.34 16.17 2.99
C HIS A 44 3.46 16.49 4.00
N GLU A 45 3.14 17.32 5.00
CA GLU A 45 4.14 17.99 5.84
C GLU A 45 5.06 17.02 6.58
N ALA A 46 4.54 15.91 7.09
CA ALA A 46 5.33 14.87 7.75
C ALA A 46 6.38 14.25 6.81
N LEU A 47 5.99 13.92 5.58
CA LEU A 47 6.92 13.43 4.56
C LEU A 47 7.97 14.49 4.21
N ARG A 48 7.54 15.74 4.00
CA ARG A 48 8.50 16.83 3.73
C ARG A 48 9.46 17.06 4.88
N ALA A 49 9.00 16.99 6.13
CA ALA A 49 9.84 17.13 7.31
C ALA A 49 10.82 15.97 7.44
N ALA A 50 10.40 14.74 7.13
CA ALA A 50 11.26 13.56 7.08
C ALA A 50 12.40 13.69 6.05
N LEU A 51 12.11 14.27 4.88
CA LEU A 51 13.07 14.41 3.77
C LEU A 51 14.00 15.62 3.90
N ARG A 52 13.69 16.60 4.74
CA ARG A 52 14.52 17.79 5.02
C ARG A 52 15.65 17.57 6.01
N GLN A 53 15.68 16.41 6.67
CA GLN A 53 16.65 16.13 7.73
C GLN A 53 18.08 16.15 7.17
N PRO A 54 19.07 16.69 7.92
CA PRO A 54 20.47 16.67 7.48
C PRO A 54 20.90 15.23 7.24
N THR A 55 21.36 14.95 6.03
CA THR A 55 21.93 13.65 5.65
C THR A 55 23.35 13.87 5.19
N SER A 56 24.22 12.88 5.37
CA SER A 56 25.62 12.94 4.94
C SER A 56 25.79 12.98 3.41
N SER A 57 24.70 12.75 2.66
CA SER A 57 24.67 12.70 1.19
C SER A 57 23.33 13.21 0.68
N GLN A 58 23.31 13.90 -0.47
CA GLN A 58 22.07 14.37 -1.11
C GLN A 58 21.18 13.17 -1.50
N HIS A 59 20.06 12.99 -0.80
CA HIS A 59 19.09 11.93 -1.07
C HIS A 59 18.27 12.23 -2.34
N SER A 60 18.57 11.54 -3.44
CA SER A 60 17.83 11.65 -4.70
C SER A 60 16.44 11.02 -4.56
N HIS A 61 15.38 11.81 -4.73
CA HIS A 61 14.02 11.31 -4.58
C HIS A 61 12.99 12.09 -5.40
N GLN A 62 11.82 11.49 -5.56
CA GLN A 62 10.63 12.11 -6.14
C GLN A 62 9.39 11.78 -5.30
N ILE A 63 8.43 12.70 -5.29
CA ILE A 63 7.11 12.47 -4.72
C ILE A 63 6.11 12.37 -5.88
N LEU A 64 5.51 11.20 -6.08
CA LEU A 64 4.62 10.92 -7.21
C LEU A 64 3.21 10.57 -6.73
N SER A 65 2.22 10.87 -7.57
CA SER A 65 0.83 10.51 -7.31
C SER A 65 0.58 9.02 -7.56
N LEU A 66 -0.09 8.36 -6.63
CA LEU A 66 -0.59 6.99 -6.77
C LEU A 66 -1.84 6.81 -5.90
N ASP A 67 -2.98 6.58 -6.54
CA ASP A 67 -4.21 6.19 -5.88
C ASP A 67 -4.47 4.69 -6.05
N LEU A 68 -4.21 3.92 -5.01
CA LEU A 68 -4.33 2.46 -5.03
C LEU A 68 -5.78 1.97 -5.14
N ALA A 69 -6.76 2.81 -4.80
CA ALA A 69 -8.16 2.48 -5.00
C ALA A 69 -8.61 2.62 -6.46
N ARG A 70 -7.76 3.20 -7.34
CA ARG A 70 -8.04 3.38 -8.78
C ARG A 70 -7.04 2.57 -9.58
N LEU A 71 -7.45 1.41 -10.08
CA LEU A 71 -6.56 0.50 -10.84
C LEU A 71 -6.00 1.17 -12.11
N SER A 72 -6.73 2.11 -12.70
CA SER A 72 -6.23 2.99 -13.77
C SER A 72 -5.03 3.84 -13.33
N SER A 73 -5.06 4.41 -12.11
CA SER A 73 -3.93 5.14 -11.52
C SER A 73 -2.72 4.22 -11.29
N VAL A 74 -2.96 3.00 -10.78
CA VAL A 74 -1.91 1.99 -10.59
C VAL A 74 -1.21 1.64 -11.91
N ARG A 75 -1.99 1.38 -12.97
CA ARG A 75 -1.46 1.08 -14.31
C ARG A 75 -0.64 2.24 -14.87
N ALA A 76 -1.15 3.47 -14.76
CA ALA A 76 -0.44 4.65 -15.25
C ALA A 76 0.88 4.88 -14.50
N PHE A 77 0.87 4.73 -13.17
CA PHE A 77 2.07 4.83 -12.35
C PHE A 77 3.10 3.76 -12.73
N ALA A 78 2.70 2.49 -12.81
CA ALA A 78 3.60 1.40 -13.14
C ALA A 78 4.18 1.55 -14.55
N ALA A 79 3.37 1.90 -15.55
CA ALA A 79 3.83 2.15 -16.91
C ALA A 79 4.84 3.32 -17.00
N SER A 80 4.65 4.35 -16.18
CA SER A 80 5.61 5.46 -16.07
C SER A 80 6.93 4.97 -15.47
N VAL A 81 6.90 4.27 -14.34
CA VAL A 81 8.11 3.74 -13.69
C VAL A 81 8.85 2.76 -14.59
N ASN A 82 8.16 1.81 -15.23
CA ASN A 82 8.77 0.83 -16.11
C ASN A 82 9.47 1.50 -17.30
N ARG A 83 8.86 2.52 -17.91
CA ARG A 83 9.48 3.29 -18.99
C ARG A 83 10.77 3.97 -18.56
N ARG A 84 10.79 4.54 -17.35
CA ARG A 84 11.93 5.27 -16.80
C ARG A 84 13.07 4.33 -16.40
N VAL A 85 12.76 3.12 -15.95
CA VAL A 85 13.75 2.07 -15.73
C VAL A 85 14.30 1.57 -17.06
N ALA A 86 13.44 1.30 -18.04
CA ALA A 86 13.85 0.80 -19.35
C ALA A 86 14.71 1.81 -20.14
N SER A 87 14.46 3.11 -20.00
CA SER A 87 15.28 4.16 -20.62
C SER A 87 16.59 4.47 -19.87
N GLY A 88 16.79 3.90 -18.67
CA GLY A 88 17.91 4.22 -17.80
C GLY A 88 17.80 5.59 -17.11
N GLU A 89 16.64 6.24 -17.14
CA GLU A 89 16.41 7.49 -16.40
C GLU A 89 16.48 7.27 -14.88
N ILE A 90 15.97 6.12 -14.40
CA ILE A 90 16.14 5.67 -13.03
C ILE A 90 16.67 4.23 -12.99
N PRO A 91 17.42 3.84 -11.94
CA PRO A 91 17.86 2.46 -11.78
C PRO A 91 16.70 1.48 -11.55
N SER A 92 16.97 0.18 -11.74
CA SER A 92 16.04 -0.90 -11.38
C SER A 92 15.59 -0.84 -9.91
N ILE A 93 14.41 -1.39 -9.63
CA ILE A 93 13.79 -1.33 -8.32
C ILE A 93 14.41 -2.39 -7.40
N ARG A 94 15.14 -1.95 -6.38
CA ARG A 94 15.68 -2.81 -5.33
C ARG A 94 14.63 -3.19 -4.30
N ALA A 95 13.72 -2.27 -3.96
CA ALA A 95 12.68 -2.52 -2.99
C ALA A 95 11.35 -1.85 -3.38
N LEU A 96 10.27 -2.62 -3.35
CA LEU A 96 8.90 -2.13 -3.41
C LEU A 96 8.26 -2.32 -2.03
N ILE A 97 8.08 -1.22 -1.30
CA ILE A 97 7.51 -1.21 0.05
C ILE A 97 6.01 -0.88 -0.03
N LEU A 98 5.21 -1.92 0.15
CA LEU A 98 3.74 -1.89 0.13
C LEU A 98 3.20 -1.47 1.50
N ASN A 99 3.37 -0.19 1.82
CA ASN A 99 3.04 0.39 3.12
C ASN A 99 1.61 0.95 3.19
N ALA A 100 1.12 1.55 2.11
CA ALA A 100 -0.18 2.22 2.12
C ALA A 100 -1.31 1.32 2.65
N GLY A 101 -2.19 1.92 3.43
CA GLY A 101 -3.34 1.25 4.01
C GLY A 101 -4.41 2.27 4.36
N LEU A 102 -5.66 1.91 4.07
CA LEU A 102 -6.86 2.65 4.42
C LEU A 102 -7.69 1.81 5.37
N LEU A 103 -8.09 2.40 6.48
CA LEU A 103 -9.07 1.84 7.41
C LEU A 103 -10.27 2.78 7.43
N GLU A 104 -11.41 2.31 6.94
CA GLU A 104 -12.69 3.02 7.09
C GLU A 104 -13.38 2.52 8.36
N PHE A 105 -13.38 3.32 9.44
CA PHE A 105 -13.95 2.89 10.72
C PHE A 105 -15.48 2.77 10.63
N ASP A 106 -16.17 3.90 10.53
CA ASP A 106 -17.63 4.05 10.60
C ASP A 106 -18.29 4.16 9.22
N LYS A 107 -17.50 4.03 8.15
CA LYS A 107 -17.96 4.19 6.77
C LYS A 107 -17.57 2.99 5.93
N GLN A 108 -18.35 2.77 4.88
CA GLN A 108 -18.02 1.85 3.82
C GLN A 108 -18.22 2.58 2.51
N THR A 109 -17.15 2.71 1.73
CA THR A 109 -17.20 3.31 0.41
C THR A 109 -16.71 2.34 -0.65
N TRP A 110 -16.87 2.70 -1.91
CA TRP A 110 -16.49 1.88 -3.05
C TRP A 110 -15.57 2.65 -3.97
N ALA A 111 -14.62 1.95 -4.57
CA ALA A 111 -13.81 2.45 -5.66
C ALA A 111 -14.73 2.90 -6.83
N PRO A 112 -14.25 3.79 -7.72
CA PRO A 112 -15.03 4.18 -8.89
C PRO A 112 -15.47 2.97 -9.71
N ALA A 113 -16.68 3.02 -10.29
CA ALA A 113 -17.21 1.93 -11.11
C ALA A 113 -16.29 1.60 -12.32
N ALA A 114 -15.65 2.61 -12.89
CA ALA A 114 -14.67 2.44 -13.97
C ALA A 114 -13.41 1.67 -13.54
N ASP A 115 -13.14 1.58 -12.24
CA ASP A 115 -12.05 0.81 -11.63
C ASP A 115 -12.58 -0.47 -10.93
N GLY A 116 -13.80 -0.90 -11.29
CA GLY A 116 -14.41 -2.17 -10.85
C GLY A 116 -15.43 -2.05 -9.73
N GLY A 117 -15.57 -0.88 -9.09
CA GLY A 117 -16.60 -0.68 -8.06
C GLY A 117 -16.39 -1.54 -6.79
N PHE A 118 -15.15 -1.95 -6.51
CA PHE A 118 -14.83 -2.78 -5.35
C PHE A 118 -14.95 -2.02 -4.03
N ASP A 119 -15.10 -2.74 -2.91
CA ASP A 119 -14.96 -2.18 -1.56
C ASP A 119 -13.65 -1.39 -1.46
N MET A 120 -13.74 -0.16 -0.94
CA MET A 120 -12.62 0.78 -0.93
C MET A 120 -11.40 0.25 -0.16
N THR A 121 -11.62 -0.45 0.95
CA THR A 121 -10.55 -1.02 1.77
C THR A 121 -9.89 -2.19 1.05
N PHE A 122 -10.68 -3.06 0.41
CA PHE A 122 -10.17 -4.16 -0.40
C PHE A 122 -9.39 -3.66 -1.62
N ALA A 123 -9.93 -2.68 -2.35
CA ALA A 123 -9.31 -2.08 -3.51
C ALA A 123 -7.96 -1.44 -3.16
N SER A 124 -7.92 -0.57 -2.16
CA SER A 124 -6.71 0.16 -1.77
C SER A 124 -5.65 -0.75 -1.14
N ASN A 125 -6.04 -1.63 -0.21
CA ASN A 125 -5.06 -2.33 0.62
C ASN A 125 -4.57 -3.62 0.00
N TYR A 126 -5.35 -4.21 -0.91
CA TYR A 126 -4.99 -5.45 -1.58
C TYR A 126 -4.87 -5.28 -3.09
N LEU A 127 -5.98 -5.11 -3.83
CA LEU A 127 -5.97 -5.18 -5.29
C LEU A 127 -5.00 -4.20 -5.94
N GLY A 128 -4.97 -2.95 -5.47
CA GLY A 128 -4.06 -1.93 -5.97
C GLY A 128 -2.59 -2.28 -5.74
N HIS A 129 -2.25 -2.79 -4.55
CA HIS A 129 -0.90 -3.26 -4.23
C HIS A 129 -0.50 -4.50 -5.01
N TRP A 130 -1.43 -5.46 -5.17
CA TRP A 130 -1.18 -6.68 -5.93
C TRP A 130 -0.93 -6.37 -7.40
N LEU A 131 -1.81 -5.56 -8.01
CA LEU A 131 -1.64 -5.11 -9.39
C LEU A 131 -0.34 -4.31 -9.57
N LEU A 132 -0.03 -3.39 -8.65
CA LEU A 132 1.23 -2.64 -8.68
C LEU A 132 2.44 -3.57 -8.67
N THR A 133 2.42 -4.57 -7.80
CA THR A 133 3.51 -5.54 -7.68
C THR A 133 3.72 -6.28 -8.98
N LEU A 134 2.66 -6.89 -9.52
CA LEU A 134 2.72 -7.65 -10.77
C LEU A 134 3.25 -6.80 -11.95
N LEU A 135 2.78 -5.56 -12.06
CA LEU A 135 3.18 -4.65 -13.15
C LEU A 135 4.64 -4.19 -13.02
N LEU A 136 5.16 -4.04 -11.80
CA LEU A 136 6.53 -3.57 -11.57
C LEU A 136 7.58 -4.69 -11.59
N LEU A 137 7.18 -5.98 -11.61
CA LEU A 137 8.11 -7.11 -11.61
C LEU A 137 9.17 -7.03 -12.72
N GLU A 138 8.81 -6.53 -13.91
CA GLU A 138 9.76 -6.39 -15.03
C GLU A 138 10.89 -5.38 -14.76
N SER A 139 10.65 -4.42 -13.87
CA SER A 139 11.58 -3.36 -13.50
C SER A 139 12.27 -3.59 -12.16
N MET A 140 11.94 -4.69 -11.48
CA MET A 140 12.63 -5.12 -10.27
C MET A 140 14.05 -5.62 -10.58
N ASP A 141 14.99 -5.35 -9.67
CA ASP A 141 16.31 -5.96 -9.68
C ASP A 141 16.15 -7.50 -9.60
N ARG A 142 16.62 -8.21 -10.63
CA ARG A 142 16.44 -9.67 -10.75
C ARG A 142 17.17 -10.50 -9.70
N THR A 143 18.20 -9.92 -9.07
CA THR A 143 19.08 -10.63 -8.14
C THR A 143 18.79 -10.27 -6.69
N CYS A 144 18.55 -8.99 -6.44
CA CYS A 144 18.47 -8.42 -5.10
C CYS A 144 17.14 -7.73 -4.82
N GLY A 145 16.20 -7.72 -5.78
CA GLY A 145 14.89 -7.10 -5.66
C GLY A 145 14.06 -7.71 -4.54
N ARG A 146 13.35 -6.87 -3.78
CA ARG A 146 12.50 -7.28 -2.67
C ARG A 146 11.14 -6.60 -2.72
N VAL A 147 10.08 -7.36 -2.51
CA VAL A 147 8.75 -6.81 -2.21
C VAL A 147 8.55 -6.91 -0.70
N VAL A 148 8.32 -5.79 -0.04
CA VAL A 148 8.12 -5.71 1.41
C VAL A 148 6.67 -5.36 1.67
N VAL A 149 5.94 -6.29 2.30
CA VAL A 149 4.53 -6.12 2.65
C VAL A 149 4.40 -5.61 4.08
N VAL A 150 3.74 -4.45 4.26
CA VAL A 150 3.35 -4.00 5.61
C VAL A 150 2.00 -4.60 5.96
N GLY A 151 2.04 -5.69 6.73
CA GLY A 151 0.86 -6.35 7.29
C GLY A 151 0.26 -5.61 8.48
N SER A 152 -0.66 -6.26 9.17
CA SER A 152 -1.23 -5.75 10.43
C SER A 152 -1.82 -6.90 11.22
N SER A 153 -1.60 -6.99 12.53
CA SER A 153 -2.15 -8.05 13.39
C SER A 153 -3.68 -8.06 13.48
N THR A 154 -4.37 -7.07 12.91
CA THR A 154 -5.84 -7.00 12.85
C THR A 154 -6.49 -8.19 12.12
N HIS A 155 -5.71 -8.93 11.32
CA HIS A 155 -6.16 -10.16 10.67
C HIS A 155 -6.12 -11.40 11.57
N ASP A 156 -5.58 -11.32 12.78
CA ASP A 156 -5.41 -12.48 13.64
C ASP A 156 -6.41 -12.47 14.80
N PRO A 157 -7.54 -13.20 14.69
CA PRO A 157 -8.54 -13.28 15.75
C PRO A 157 -8.09 -14.10 16.96
N SER A 158 -6.92 -14.75 16.93
CA SER A 158 -6.36 -15.45 18.10
C SER A 158 -5.77 -14.48 19.14
N ILE A 159 -5.43 -13.25 18.73
CA ILE A 159 -4.90 -12.22 19.63
C ILE A 159 -6.04 -11.67 20.49
N PRO A 160 -5.95 -11.68 21.84
CA PRO A 160 -7.06 -11.32 22.73
C PRO A 160 -7.67 -9.92 22.48
N MET A 161 -6.82 -8.92 22.21
CA MET A 161 -7.27 -7.56 21.90
C MET A 161 -8.02 -7.46 20.56
N ILE A 162 -7.74 -8.38 19.63
CA ILE A 162 -8.32 -8.43 18.30
C ILE A 162 -9.61 -9.27 18.31
N ALA A 163 -9.64 -10.35 19.09
CA ALA A 163 -10.76 -11.29 19.19
C ALA A 163 -12.12 -10.61 19.45
N ARG A 164 -12.16 -9.52 20.23
CA ARG A 164 -13.38 -8.75 20.50
C ARG A 164 -14.06 -8.19 19.23
N HIS A 165 -13.31 -8.05 18.14
CA HIS A 165 -13.81 -7.58 16.85
C HIS A 165 -14.42 -8.72 16.01
N TYR A 166 -14.24 -9.98 16.41
CA TYR A 166 -14.67 -11.19 15.70
C TYR A 166 -15.58 -12.05 16.59
N PRO A 167 -16.82 -11.59 16.87
CA PRO A 167 -17.69 -12.23 17.86
C PRO A 167 -18.24 -13.61 17.44
N SER A 168 -18.11 -14.00 16.18
CA SER A 168 -18.58 -15.28 15.66
C SER A 168 -17.51 -16.01 14.87
N GLU A 169 -17.56 -17.35 14.86
CA GLU A 169 -16.64 -18.19 14.07
C GLU A 169 -16.71 -17.88 12.56
N ALA A 170 -17.89 -17.53 12.06
CA ALA A 170 -18.08 -17.11 10.67
C ALA A 170 -17.27 -15.85 10.31
N LEU A 171 -16.99 -14.96 11.26
CA LEU A 171 -16.16 -13.78 11.04
C LEU A 171 -14.67 -14.07 11.17
N LYS A 172 -14.27 -15.17 11.80
CA LYS A 172 -12.86 -15.56 11.95
C LYS A 172 -12.26 -16.15 10.69
N THR A 173 -13.11 -16.55 9.74
CA THR A 173 -12.70 -17.01 8.41
C THR A 173 -13.00 -15.91 7.40
N PHE A 174 -11.96 -15.40 6.72
CA PHE A 174 -12.14 -14.27 5.79
C PHE A 174 -12.44 -14.72 4.36
N ILE A 175 -11.95 -15.90 3.98
CA ILE A 175 -12.05 -16.44 2.61
C ILE A 175 -12.77 -17.78 2.67
N HIS A 176 -13.99 -17.82 2.16
CA HIS A 176 -14.79 -19.04 2.02
C HIS A 176 -14.80 -19.48 0.56
N GLY A 177 -13.66 -19.96 0.07
CA GLY A 177 -13.48 -20.42 -1.32
C GLY A 177 -13.37 -19.31 -2.39
N SER A 178 -13.75 -18.07 -2.08
CA SER A 178 -13.58 -16.90 -2.94
C SER A 178 -13.33 -15.62 -2.12
N THR A 179 -12.65 -14.64 -2.72
CA THR A 179 -12.48 -13.29 -2.19
C THR A 179 -13.61 -12.33 -2.61
N ASP A 180 -14.57 -12.77 -3.42
CA ASP A 180 -15.68 -11.93 -3.92
C ASP A 180 -16.47 -11.22 -2.81
N PRO A 181 -16.77 -11.84 -1.65
CA PRO A 181 -17.48 -11.13 -0.58
C PRO A 181 -16.67 -9.96 -0.01
N LEU A 182 -15.35 -10.09 0.04
CA LEU A 182 -14.43 -9.01 0.44
C LEU A 182 -14.35 -7.95 -0.65
N ALA A 183 -14.24 -8.37 -1.91
CA ALA A 183 -14.13 -7.48 -3.07
C ALA A 183 -15.38 -6.63 -3.28
N THR A 184 -16.56 -7.18 -3.06
CA THR A 184 -17.85 -6.49 -3.18
C THR A 184 -18.24 -5.71 -1.93
N GLY A 185 -17.57 -5.96 -0.81
CA GLY A 185 -17.89 -5.37 0.48
C GLY A 185 -19.14 -5.96 1.14
N SER A 186 -19.59 -7.14 0.69
CA SER A 186 -20.72 -7.84 1.28
C SER A 186 -20.36 -8.59 2.56
N TRP A 187 -19.09 -8.95 2.77
CA TRP A 187 -18.62 -9.50 4.04
C TRP A 187 -18.25 -8.39 5.02
N SER A 188 -18.71 -8.53 6.27
CA SER A 188 -18.48 -7.55 7.34
C SER A 188 -18.88 -6.14 6.91
N SER A 189 -20.08 -6.02 6.36
CA SER A 189 -20.61 -4.77 5.83
C SER A 189 -21.05 -3.81 6.94
N ASN A 190 -21.01 -2.51 6.67
CA ASN A 190 -21.56 -1.51 7.59
C ASN A 190 -23.09 -1.59 7.73
N LYS A 191 -23.78 -2.28 6.80
CA LYS A 191 -25.22 -2.53 6.88
C LYS A 191 -25.55 -3.56 7.97
N GLU A 192 -24.72 -4.57 8.12
CA GLU A 192 -24.90 -5.65 9.10
C GLU A 192 -24.33 -5.26 10.48
N ASP A 193 -23.19 -4.56 10.49
CA ASP A 193 -22.57 -4.04 11.70
C ASP A 193 -22.15 -2.58 11.48
N PRO A 194 -22.96 -1.61 11.90
CA PRO A 194 -22.69 -0.18 11.70
C PRO A 194 -21.62 0.38 12.64
N THR A 195 -21.04 -0.45 13.52
CA THR A 195 -19.96 -0.03 14.41
C THR A 195 -18.62 -0.04 13.69
N TYR A 196 -17.58 0.49 14.32
CA TYR A 196 -16.23 0.47 13.74
C TYR A 196 -15.63 -0.93 13.57
N HIS A 197 -16.24 -1.96 14.18
CA HIS A 197 -15.76 -3.32 14.11
C HIS A 197 -15.85 -3.89 12.68
N SER A 198 -16.86 -3.51 11.90
CA SER A 198 -17.00 -3.96 10.52
C SER A 198 -15.85 -3.48 9.63
N GLY A 199 -15.54 -2.19 9.71
CA GLY A 199 -14.36 -1.58 9.08
C GLY A 199 -13.05 -2.21 9.53
N PHE A 200 -12.91 -2.45 10.84
CA PHE A 200 -11.74 -3.10 11.42
C PHE A 200 -11.49 -4.51 10.83
N ARG A 201 -12.55 -5.31 10.70
CA ARG A 201 -12.48 -6.65 10.10
C ARG A 201 -12.16 -6.57 8.61
N ARG A 202 -12.81 -5.70 7.84
CA ARG A 202 -12.50 -5.48 6.41
C ARG A 202 -11.03 -5.10 6.20
N TYR A 203 -10.49 -4.24 7.06
CA TYR A 203 -9.08 -3.87 7.03
C TYR A 203 -8.16 -5.06 7.34
N GLY A 204 -8.47 -5.86 8.37
CA GLY A 204 -7.74 -7.09 8.69
C GLY A 204 -7.73 -8.06 7.52
N ALA A 205 -8.90 -8.37 6.98
CA ALA A 205 -9.05 -9.28 5.84
C ALA A 205 -8.24 -8.79 4.62
N ALA A 206 -8.31 -7.51 4.25
CA ALA A 206 -7.53 -6.97 3.14
C ALA A 206 -6.02 -7.03 3.38
N LYS A 207 -5.55 -6.84 4.63
CA LYS A 207 -4.13 -7.02 4.99
C LYS A 207 -3.69 -8.48 4.93
N MET A 208 -4.57 -9.43 5.27
CA MET A 208 -4.30 -10.86 5.09
C MET A 208 -4.22 -11.24 3.61
N CYS A 209 -5.17 -10.79 2.79
CA CYS A 209 -5.13 -10.99 1.35
C CYS A 209 -3.83 -10.45 0.74
N LEU A 210 -3.37 -9.27 1.16
CA LEU A 210 -2.08 -8.73 0.72
C LEU A 210 -0.87 -9.58 1.15
N ALA A 211 -0.89 -10.15 2.36
CA ALA A 211 0.22 -10.99 2.82
C ALA A 211 0.25 -12.36 2.10
N MET A 212 -0.93 -12.90 1.78
CA MET A 212 -1.07 -14.20 1.11
C MET A 212 -1.04 -14.11 -0.42
N MET A 213 -1.35 -12.94 -0.99
CA MET A 213 -1.51 -12.70 -2.43
C MET A 213 -2.53 -13.65 -3.09
N VAL A 214 -3.74 -13.75 -2.50
CA VAL A 214 -4.83 -14.69 -2.86
C VAL A 214 -6.08 -14.04 -3.42
#